data_AF-A0A6N7IVM1-F1
#
_entry.id   AF-A0A6N7IVM1-F1
#
_cell.length_a   1.000
_cell.length_b   1.000
_cell.length_c   1.000
_cell.angle_alpha   90.00
_cell.angle_beta   90.00
_cell.angle_gamma   90.00
#
_symmetry.space_group_name_H-M   'P 1'
#
loop_
_entity.id
_entity.type
_entity.pdbx_description
1 polymer ?
#
loop_
_entity_poly.entity_id
_entity_poly.type
_entity_poly.pdbx_seq_one_letter_code
_entity_poly.pdbx_strand_id
1 'polypeptide(L)'
;EQMNPLLLEYSPELWHAPVGAYLVKKEAGIDDQNVLTAIEFHTSGRPDMTLLEKVIYVADYIEPGRHFPGVEEVRELAEHDLDRALIQSLKNTISFLMKKNQPVFPDTLATYNSLVHKNN
;
A
#
# COMPACT_ATOMS: atom_id res chain seq x y z
N GLU A 1 4.50 19.05 9.33
CA GLU A 1 3.09 18.96 8.88
C GLU A 1 2.41 17.87 9.68
N GLN A 2 1.10 17.97 9.94
CA GLN A 2 0.40 17.04 10.83
C GLN A 2 0.06 15.74 10.08
N MET A 3 0.83 14.68 10.34
CA MET A 3 0.54 13.32 9.86
C MET A 3 -0.44 12.61 10.81
N ASN A 4 -1.03 11.50 10.36
CA ASN A 4 -1.93 10.69 11.18
C ASN A 4 -1.23 10.24 12.48
N PRO A 5 -1.66 10.68 13.67
CA PRO A 5 -0.99 10.35 14.93
C PRO A 5 -1.02 8.85 15.24
N LEU A 6 -1.97 8.10 14.66
CA LEU A 6 -2.02 6.65 14.78
C LEU A 6 -0.74 5.98 14.26
N LEU A 7 0.01 6.60 13.34
CA LEU A 7 1.29 6.04 12.88
C LEU A 7 2.25 5.73 14.04
N LEU A 8 2.17 6.48 15.14
CA LEU A 8 3.03 6.28 16.32
C LEU A 8 2.63 5.08 17.18
N GLU A 9 1.42 4.55 16.98
CA GLU A 9 0.89 3.38 17.71
C GLU A 9 1.13 2.06 16.94
N TYR A 10 1.60 2.14 15.69
CA TYR A 10 1.81 0.99 14.80
C TYR A 10 3.29 0.87 14.39
N SER A 11 3.60 -0.04 13.47
CA SER A 11 4.98 -0.31 13.03
C SER A 11 5.69 0.95 12.52
N PRO A 12 6.95 1.22 12.92
CA PRO A 12 7.74 2.33 12.38
C PRO A 12 8.00 2.20 10.87
N GLU A 13 7.91 0.98 10.33
CA GLU A 13 7.96 0.73 8.89
C GLU A 13 6.84 1.46 8.13
N LEU A 14 5.75 1.90 8.76
CA LEU A 14 4.71 2.68 8.09
C LEU A 14 5.13 4.14 7.83
N TRP A 15 6.14 4.66 8.54
CA TRP A 15 6.45 6.08 8.54
C TRP A 15 7.09 6.54 7.23
N HIS A 16 7.84 5.66 6.57
CA HIS A 16 8.61 6.05 5.38
C HIS A 16 7.73 6.52 4.22
N ALA A 17 6.48 6.05 4.12
CA ALA A 17 5.56 6.48 3.07
C ALA A 17 5.12 7.95 3.23
N PRO A 18 4.42 8.36 4.31
CA PRO A 18 4.03 9.76 4.50
C PRO A 18 5.22 10.69 4.71
N VAL A 19 6.28 10.25 5.40
CA VAL A 19 7.50 11.04 5.55
C VAL A 19 8.23 11.18 4.21
N GLY A 20 8.29 10.12 3.41
CA GLY A 20 8.89 10.16 2.08
C GLY A 20 8.18 11.12 1.12
N ALA A 21 6.84 11.13 1.13
CA ALA A 21 6.05 12.09 0.37
C ALA A 21 6.34 13.54 0.80
N TYR A 22 6.45 13.79 2.10
CA TYR A 22 6.84 15.11 2.62
C TYR A 22 8.25 15.50 2.20
N LEU A 23 9.23 14.62 2.35
CA LEU A 23 10.64 14.90 2.05
C LEU A 23 10.87 15.10 0.56
N VAL A 24 10.28 14.28 -0.32
CA VAL A 24 10.48 14.43 -1.76
C VAL A 24 9.90 15.74 -2.29
N LYS A 25 8.80 16.23 -1.70
CA LYS A 25 8.28 17.57 -1.97
C LYS A 25 9.28 18.65 -1.56
N LYS A 26 9.79 18.56 -0.33
CA LYS A 26 10.67 19.57 0.27
C LYS A 26 12.07 19.62 -0.34
N GLU A 27 12.63 18.47 -0.65
CA GLU A 27 14.04 18.30 -1.01
C GLU A 27 14.26 18.13 -2.52
N ALA A 28 13.33 17.49 -3.22
CA ALA A 28 13.42 17.27 -4.66
C ALA A 28 12.48 18.19 -5.47
N GLY A 29 11.64 18.99 -4.82
CA GLY A 29 10.74 19.94 -5.48
C GLY A 29 9.59 19.30 -6.26
N ILE A 30 9.17 18.08 -5.87
CA ILE A 30 8.01 17.43 -6.49
C ILE A 30 6.72 18.02 -5.91
N ASP A 31 5.95 18.70 -6.76
CA ASP A 31 4.66 19.29 -6.38
C ASP A 31 3.43 18.58 -7.02
N ASP A 32 3.64 17.54 -7.84
CA ASP A 32 2.53 16.77 -8.41
C ASP A 32 1.81 15.98 -7.31
N GLN A 33 0.58 16.38 -7.01
CA GLN A 33 -0.20 15.80 -5.93
C GLN A 33 -0.52 14.31 -6.17
N ASN A 34 -0.68 13.86 -7.42
CA ASN A 34 -0.92 12.45 -7.70
C ASN A 34 0.33 11.62 -7.36
N VAL A 35 1.52 12.13 -7.67
CA VAL A 35 2.80 11.48 -7.33
C VAL A 35 2.98 11.44 -5.81
N LEU A 36 2.78 12.57 -5.13
CA LEU A 36 2.94 12.65 -3.68
C LEU A 36 1.98 11.71 -2.95
N THR A 37 0.72 11.67 -3.35
CA THR A 37 -0.28 10.78 -2.76
C THR A 37 0.02 9.30 -3.08
N ALA A 38 0.53 8.98 -4.27
CA ALA A 38 0.99 7.61 -4.58
C ALA A 38 2.14 7.16 -3.67
N ILE A 39 3.07 8.07 -3.32
CA ILE A 39 4.13 7.79 -2.35
C ILE A 39 3.56 7.68 -0.94
N GLU A 40 2.66 8.57 -0.53
CA GLU A 40 2.10 8.58 0.83
C GLU A 40 1.37 7.28 1.20
N PHE A 41 0.67 6.66 0.24
CA PHE A 41 -0.18 5.50 0.48
C PHE A 41 0.38 4.16 -0.04
N HIS A 42 1.62 4.11 -0.54
CA HIS A 42 2.15 2.87 -1.13
C HIS A 42 2.33 1.72 -0.12
N THR A 43 2.49 2.00 1.18
CA THR A 43 2.63 0.94 2.21
C THR A 43 1.28 0.48 2.74
N SER A 44 0.43 1.41 3.17
CA SER A 44 -0.84 1.09 3.85
C SER A 44 -1.99 0.86 2.87
N GLY A 45 -1.94 1.47 1.70
CA GLY A 45 -3.14 1.76 0.90
C GLY A 45 -4.04 2.80 1.57
N ARG A 46 -5.11 3.18 0.87
CA ARG A 46 -6.29 3.86 1.44
C ARG A 46 -7.55 3.48 0.65
N PRO A 47 -8.76 3.64 1.19
CA PRO A 47 -9.97 3.55 0.40
C PRO A 47 -9.92 4.48 -0.82
N ASP A 48 -10.54 4.05 -1.93
CA ASP A 48 -10.67 4.84 -3.16
C ASP A 48 -9.32 5.31 -3.75
N MET A 49 -8.32 4.42 -3.78
CA MET A 49 -7.07 4.67 -4.50
C MET A 49 -7.32 4.94 -5.99
N THR A 50 -6.65 5.97 -6.49
CA THR A 50 -6.50 6.25 -7.93
C THR A 50 -5.73 5.13 -8.62
N LEU A 51 -5.76 5.12 -9.95
CA LEU A 51 -5.00 4.17 -10.75
C LEU A 51 -3.50 4.21 -10.42
N LEU A 52 -2.92 5.41 -10.25
CA LEU A 52 -1.49 5.56 -9.96
C LEU A 52 -1.12 4.96 -8.60
N GLU A 53 -1.91 5.25 -7.56
CA GLU A 53 -1.71 4.66 -6.22
C GLU A 53 -1.77 3.12 -6.27
N LYS A 54 -2.74 2.55 -6.97
CA LYS A 54 -2.86 1.10 -7.15
C LYS A 54 -1.63 0.52 -7.87
N VAL A 55 -1.18 1.17 -8.94
CA VAL A 55 0.00 0.75 -9.71
C VAL A 55 1.25 0.77 -8.83
N ILE A 56 1.51 1.86 -8.10
CA ILE A 56 2.70 1.97 -7.24
C ILE A 56 2.66 0.96 -6.09
N TYR A 57 1.50 0.76 -5.46
CA TYR A 57 1.33 -0.25 -4.40
C TYR A 57 1.65 -1.66 -4.91
N VAL A 58 1.04 -2.06 -6.04
CA VAL A 58 1.25 -3.41 -6.59
C VAL A 58 2.68 -3.57 -7.10
N ALA A 59 3.25 -2.54 -7.74
CA ALA A 59 4.63 -2.57 -8.23
C ALA A 59 5.63 -2.83 -7.09
N ASP A 60 5.53 -2.15 -5.94
CA ASP A 60 6.39 -2.41 -4.78
C ASP A 60 6.27 -3.86 -4.27
N TYR A 61 5.05 -4.42 -4.34
CA TYR A 61 4.78 -5.78 -3.90
C TYR A 61 5.35 -6.85 -4.85
N ILE A 62 5.30 -6.63 -6.17
CA ILE A 62 5.59 -7.65 -7.19
C ILE A 62 6.92 -7.48 -7.92
N GLU A 63 7.69 -6.44 -7.64
CA GLU A 63 8.93 -6.15 -8.39
C GLU A 63 9.86 -7.38 -8.50
N PRO A 64 10.65 -7.53 -9.59
CA PRO A 64 11.37 -8.77 -9.90
C PRO A 64 12.33 -9.28 -8.80
N GLY A 65 12.85 -8.39 -7.95
CA GLY A 65 13.71 -8.70 -6.81
C GLY A 65 12.98 -9.26 -5.58
N ARG A 66 11.64 -9.21 -5.53
CA ARG A 66 10.85 -9.80 -4.44
C ARG A 66 10.80 -11.32 -4.58
N HIS A 67 11.17 -12.02 -3.49
CA HIS A 67 11.09 -13.48 -3.40
C HIS A 67 10.46 -13.90 -2.06
N PHE A 68 9.16 -14.19 -2.07
CA PHE A 68 8.44 -14.67 -0.89
C PHE A 68 7.19 -15.50 -1.29
N PRO A 69 6.67 -16.35 -0.39
CA PRO A 69 5.48 -17.16 -0.69
C PRO A 69 4.26 -16.30 -1.06
N GLY A 70 3.67 -16.58 -2.23
CA GLY A 70 2.48 -15.89 -2.74
C GLY A 70 2.76 -14.74 -3.72
N VAL A 71 4.03 -14.36 -3.97
CA VAL A 71 4.34 -13.28 -4.92
C VAL A 71 4.00 -13.62 -6.37
N GLU A 72 4.22 -14.87 -6.80
CA GLU A 72 3.95 -15.27 -8.20
C GLU A 72 2.46 -15.22 -8.54
N GLU A 73 1.58 -15.61 -7.62
CA GLU A 73 0.13 -15.49 -7.79
C GLU A 73 -0.28 -14.03 -8.02
N VAL A 74 0.32 -13.08 -7.28
CA VAL A 74 0.03 -11.65 -7.45
C VAL A 74 0.58 -11.13 -8.78
N ARG A 75 1.75 -11.61 -9.22
CA ARG A 75 2.31 -11.25 -10.55
C ARG A 75 1.37 -11.69 -11.67
N GLU A 76 0.91 -12.94 -11.64
CA GLU A 76 -0.05 -13.46 -12.62
C GLU A 76 -1.36 -12.66 -12.62
N LEU A 77 -1.90 -12.33 -11.44
CA LEU A 77 -3.09 -11.48 -11.34
C LEU A 77 -2.87 -10.08 -11.92
N ALA A 78 -1.70 -9.48 -11.67
CA ALA A 78 -1.39 -8.12 -12.12
C ALA A 78 -1.34 -7.98 -13.66
N GLU A 79 -1.08 -9.07 -14.39
CA GLU A 79 -1.15 -9.08 -15.86
C GLU A 79 -2.57 -9.00 -16.42
N HIS A 80 -3.58 -9.28 -15.59
CA HIS A 80 -4.96 -9.44 -16.04
C HIS A 80 -5.95 -8.51 -15.34
N ASP A 81 -5.76 -8.24 -14.04
CA ASP A 81 -6.67 -7.47 -13.21
C ASP A 81 -5.92 -6.85 -12.02
N LEU A 82 -5.63 -5.55 -12.12
CA LEU A 82 -4.92 -4.80 -11.09
C LEU A 82 -5.66 -4.77 -9.75
N ASP A 83 -7.00 -4.76 -9.75
CA ASP A 83 -7.78 -4.71 -8.52
C ASP A 83 -7.74 -6.06 -7.80
N ARG A 84 -7.78 -7.17 -8.55
CA ARG A 84 -7.56 -8.50 -7.96
C ARG A 84 -6.15 -8.68 -7.43
N ALA A 85 -5.13 -8.21 -8.16
CA ALA A 85 -3.75 -8.24 -7.70
C ALA A 85 -3.60 -7.48 -6.38
N LEU A 86 -4.15 -6.26 -6.31
CA LEU A 86 -4.13 -5.43 -5.11
C LEU A 86 -4.87 -6.08 -3.93
N ILE A 87 -6.05 -6.67 -4.16
CA ILE A 87 -6.79 -7.42 -3.12
C ILE A 87 -5.95 -8.57 -2.58
N GLN A 88 -5.29 -9.33 -3.46
CA GLN A 88 -4.45 -10.46 -3.06
C GLN A 88 -3.21 -10.00 -2.29
N SER A 89 -2.54 -8.91 -2.72
CA SER A 89 -1.44 -8.29 -1.98
C SER A 89 -1.84 -7.88 -0.57
N LEU A 90 -2.98 -7.17 -0.42
CA LEU A 90 -3.50 -6.75 0.88
C LEU A 90 -3.83 -7.95 1.77
N LYS A 91 -4.49 -8.97 1.21
CA LYS A 91 -4.83 -10.21 1.93
C LYS A 91 -3.58 -10.93 2.44
N ASN A 92 -2.53 -11.00 1.62
CA ASN A 92 -1.26 -11.61 2.01
C ASN A 92 -0.57 -10.82 3.13
N THR A 93 -0.53 -9.49 3.02
CA THR A 93 0.03 -8.59 4.04
C THR A 93 -0.71 -8.72 5.37
N ILE A 94 -2.05 -8.64 5.36
CA ILE A 94 -2.88 -8.80 6.56
C ILE A 94 -2.64 -10.17 7.20
N SER A 95 -2.67 -11.24 6.40
CA SER A 95 -2.46 -12.61 6.90
C SER A 95 -1.06 -12.79 7.50
N PHE A 96 -0.04 -12.18 6.90
CA PHE A 96 1.33 -12.22 7.40
C PHE A 96 1.47 -11.51 8.75
N LEU A 97 0.91 -10.30 8.89
CA LEU A 97 0.91 -9.55 10.15
C LEU A 97 0.16 -10.31 11.25
N MET A 98 -1.02 -10.86 10.94
CA MET A 98 -1.80 -11.67 11.87
C MET A 98 -1.04 -12.92 12.35
N LYS A 99 -0.37 -13.65 11.44
CA LYS A 99 0.48 -14.80 11.81
C LYS A 99 1.62 -14.43 12.76
N LYS A 100 2.10 -13.17 12.70
CA LYS A 100 3.14 -12.64 13.58
C LYS A 100 2.59 -11.96 14.85
N ASN A 101 1.28 -11.98 15.07
CA ASN A 101 0.60 -11.22 16.14
C ASN A 101 0.97 -9.72 16.11
N GLN A 102 1.15 -9.16 14.90
CA GLN A 102 1.41 -7.74 14.70
C GLN A 102 0.12 -6.99 14.36
N PRO A 103 -0.05 -5.75 14.86
CA PRO A 103 -1.20 -4.91 14.50
C PRO A 103 -1.27 -4.66 13.00
N VAL A 104 -2.49 -4.70 12.45
CA VAL A 104 -2.78 -4.33 11.06
C VAL A 104 -3.24 -2.89 11.07
N PHE A 105 -2.55 -2.02 10.31
CA PHE A 105 -2.91 -0.61 10.26
C PHE A 105 -4.35 -0.43 9.73
N PRO A 106 -5.18 0.47 10.32
CA PRO A 106 -6.60 0.57 9.97
C PRO A 106 -6.84 0.84 8.49
N ASP A 107 -6.04 1.68 7.84
CA ASP A 107 -6.20 1.99 6.42
C ASP A 107 -5.94 0.77 5.53
N THR A 108 -5.05 -0.14 5.93
CA THR A 108 -4.81 -1.39 5.19
C THR A 108 -6.05 -2.27 5.18
N LEU A 109 -6.70 -2.42 6.33
CA LEU A 109 -7.95 -3.18 6.42
C LEU A 109 -9.11 -2.47 5.73
N ALA A 110 -9.19 -1.14 5.85
CA ALA A 110 -10.21 -0.33 5.19
C ALA A 110 -10.08 -0.40 3.65
N THR A 111 -8.86 -0.38 3.13
CA THR A 111 -8.56 -0.53 1.69
C THR A 111 -9.01 -1.89 1.19
N TYR A 112 -8.66 -2.95 1.90
CA TYR A 112 -9.12 -4.31 1.57
C TYR A 112 -10.65 -4.39 1.52
N ASN A 113 -11.34 -3.90 2.55
CA ASN A 113 -12.80 -3.92 2.62
C ASN A 113 -13.44 -3.09 1.49
N SER A 114 -12.89 -1.91 1.18
CA SER A 114 -13.37 -1.05 0.09
C SER A 114 -13.33 -1.76 -1.26
N LEU A 115 -12.23 -2.45 -1.58
CA LEU A 115 -12.08 -3.18 -2.84
C LEU A 115 -12.98 -4.41 -2.92
N VAL A 116 -13.10 -5.17 -1.83
CA VAL A 116 -13.96 -6.36 -1.78
C VAL A 116 -15.44 -5.98 -1.95
N HIS A 117 -15.90 -4.90 -1.31
CA HIS A 117 -17.28 -4.44 -1.48
C HIS A 117 -17.60 -3.94 -2.89
N LYS A 118 -16.63 -3.36 -3.61
CA LYS A 118 -16.83 -2.90 -4.99
C LYS A 118 -16.89 -4.02 -6.02
N ASN A 119 -16.28 -5.17 -5.69
CA ASN A 119 -16.20 -6.33 -6.57
C ASN A 119 -17.31 -7.37 -6.34
N ASN A 120 -18.21 -7.12 -5.39
CA ASN A 120 -19.45 -7.88 -5.15
C ASN A 120 -20.65 -7.11 -5.71
#